data_AF-A0A926ZSJ2-F1
#
_entry.id   AF-A0A926ZSJ2-F1
#
_cell.length_a   1.000
_cell.length_b   1.000
_cell.length_c   1.000
_cell.angle_alpha   90.00
_cell.angle_beta   90.00
_cell.angle_gamma   90.00
#
_symmetry.space_group_name_H-M   'P 1'
#
loop_
_entity.id
_entity.type
_entity.pdbx_description
1 polymer ?
#
loop_
_entity_poly.entity_id
_entity_poly.type
_entity_poly.pdbx_seq_one_letter_code
_entity_poly.pdbx_strand_id
1 'polypeptide(L)'
;YFKNDRGITNISNIDTDILYNKINDLVERRNQIAHGSELDNILDISELENYIHFLEIYCEALFEILSEELIKKESSYTFQKIEKVVKIFANKILAFEIENYTIRVGDILIVETIENKFSRKTIQKIELNKKPYTELTVVEKTNIAILVEPGIKENQKFYIVKQ
;
A
#
# COMPACT_ATOMS: atom_id res chain seq x y z
N TYR A 1 9.86 -10.40 -5.72
CA TYR A 1 11.11 -11.15 -5.97
C TYR A 1 12.26 -10.29 -5.46
N PHE A 2 12.75 -10.55 -4.25
CA PHE A 2 14.04 -10.03 -3.78
C PHE A 2 14.72 -11.18 -3.05
N LYS A 3 15.79 -11.70 -3.66
CA LYS A 3 16.73 -12.59 -2.97
C LYS A 3 17.62 -11.68 -2.12
N ASN A 4 17.43 -11.73 -0.82
CA ASN A 4 18.35 -11.17 0.16
C ASN A 4 19.66 -11.95 0.12
N ASP A 5 20.69 -11.41 -0.56
CA ASP A 5 22.07 -11.90 -0.47
C ASP A 5 22.89 -11.14 0.59
N ARG A 6 22.24 -10.44 1.53
CA ARG A 6 22.89 -9.94 2.75
C ARG A 6 22.01 -10.28 3.95
N GLY A 7 22.48 -11.22 4.76
CA GLY A 7 21.78 -11.85 5.88
C GLY A 7 21.44 -10.92 7.03
N ILE A 8 20.51 -9.98 6.82
CA ILE A 8 19.89 -9.20 7.88
C ILE A 8 18.53 -9.80 8.15
N THR A 9 18.49 -10.75 9.09
CA THR A 9 17.27 -11.46 9.48
C THR A 9 16.58 -10.84 10.70
N ASN A 10 17.21 -9.87 11.39
CA ASN A 10 16.57 -9.22 12.54
C ASN A 10 17.11 -7.80 12.81
N ILE A 11 16.37 -6.78 12.37
CA ILE A 11 16.73 -5.35 12.54
C ILE A 11 16.58 -4.90 14.00
N SER A 12 15.74 -5.57 14.80
CA SER A 12 15.43 -5.15 16.18
C SER A 12 16.62 -5.20 17.16
N ASN A 13 17.69 -5.92 16.80
CA ASN A 13 18.89 -6.08 17.62
C ASN A 13 20.12 -5.35 17.04
N ILE A 14 19.93 -4.55 15.99
CA ILE A 14 21.02 -3.79 15.36
C ILE A 14 21.10 -2.44 16.05
N ASP A 15 22.32 -2.05 16.41
CA ASP A 15 22.61 -0.72 16.95
C ASP A 15 22.14 0.36 15.95
N THR A 16 21.47 1.39 16.47
CA THR A 16 20.89 2.45 15.64
C THR A 16 21.95 3.21 14.84
N ASP A 17 23.15 3.36 15.37
CA ASP A 17 24.24 4.04 14.66
C ASP A 17 24.70 3.20 13.48
N ILE A 18 24.68 1.87 13.59
CA ILE A 18 24.95 0.96 12.47
C ILE A 18 23.81 1.01 11.45
N LEU A 19 22.55 1.02 11.92
CA LEU A 19 21.37 1.02 11.07
C LEU A 19 21.26 2.30 10.23
N TYR A 20 21.54 3.46 10.84
CA TYR A 20 21.42 4.77 10.21
C TYR A 20 22.76 5.35 9.73
N ASN A 21 23.84 4.58 9.77
CA ASN A 21 25.20 5.05 9.45
C ASN A 21 25.26 5.83 8.12
N LYS A 22 24.67 5.30 7.05
CA LYS A 22 24.68 5.97 5.74
C LYS A 22 23.93 7.31 5.73
N ILE A 23 22.86 7.45 6.52
CA ILE A 23 22.13 8.72 6.67
C ILE A 23 22.97 9.70 7.52
N ASN A 24 23.53 9.23 8.64
CA ASN A 24 24.35 10.04 9.52
C ASN A 24 25.59 10.58 8.78
N ASP A 25 26.29 9.73 8.02
CA ASP A 25 27.43 10.12 7.20
C ASP A 25 27.06 11.18 6.15
N LEU A 26 25.90 11.05 5.47
CA LEU A 26 25.42 12.09 4.55
C LEU A 26 25.15 13.44 5.25
N VAL A 27 24.58 13.40 6.46
CA VAL A 27 24.29 14.60 7.27
C VAL A 27 25.58 15.28 7.72
N GLU A 28 26.58 14.51 8.14
CA GLU A 28 27.92 14.98 8.53
C GLU A 28 28.66 15.60 7.35
N ARG A 29 28.70 14.91 6.20
CA ARG A 29 29.32 15.45 4.98
C ARG A 29 28.67 16.75 4.53
N ARG A 30 27.34 16.84 4.57
CA ARG A 30 26.62 18.10 4.29
C ARG A 30 27.01 19.22 5.27
N ASN A 31 27.22 18.91 6.55
CA ASN A 31 27.70 19.89 7.52
C ASN A 31 29.13 20.36 7.21
N GLN A 32 30.04 19.45 6.90
CA GLN A 32 31.43 19.78 6.57
C GLN A 32 31.53 20.71 5.37
N ILE A 33 30.74 20.44 4.31
CA ILE A 33 30.63 21.30 3.13
C ILE A 33 30.11 22.69 3.53
N ALA A 34 29.04 22.76 4.32
CA ALA A 34 28.42 24.02 4.74
C ALA A 34 29.32 24.88 5.64
N HIS A 35 30.16 24.24 6.46
CA HIS A 35 31.12 24.92 7.33
C HIS A 35 32.44 25.30 6.63
N GLY A 36 32.59 24.96 5.33
CA GLY A 36 33.79 25.29 4.56
C GLY A 36 35.04 24.54 5.02
N SER A 37 34.87 23.37 5.64
CA SER A 37 35.99 22.50 5.99
C SER A 37 36.75 22.10 4.73
N GLU A 38 38.08 21.98 4.81
CA GLU A 38 38.88 21.40 3.74
C GLU A 38 38.41 19.95 3.50
N LEU A 39 37.84 19.70 2.31
CA LEU A 39 37.30 18.40 1.93
C LEU A 39 38.41 17.57 1.30
N ASP A 40 39.20 16.90 2.12
CA ASP A 40 40.22 15.95 1.65
C ASP A 40 39.62 14.63 1.15
N ASN A 41 38.33 14.39 1.44
CA ASN A 41 37.65 13.11 1.17
C ASN A 41 36.41 13.31 0.27
N ILE A 42 36.65 13.80 -0.95
CA ILE A 42 35.65 13.86 -2.01
C ILE A 42 35.29 12.42 -2.38
N LEU A 43 33.99 12.09 -2.31
CA LEU A 43 33.49 10.78 -2.71
C LEU A 43 33.81 10.51 -4.16
N ASP A 44 34.32 9.32 -4.45
CA ASP A 44 34.44 8.87 -5.83
C ASP A 44 33.06 8.52 -6.43
N ILE A 45 33.02 8.33 -7.75
CA ILE A 45 31.77 8.04 -8.47
C ILE A 45 31.12 6.76 -7.95
N SER A 46 31.92 5.73 -7.63
CA SER A 46 31.39 4.43 -7.18
C SER A 46 30.82 4.50 -5.77
N GLU A 47 31.42 5.30 -4.89
CA GLU A 47 30.88 5.57 -3.56
C GLU A 47 29.57 6.35 -3.65
N LEU A 48 29.51 7.35 -4.53
CA LEU A 48 28.28 8.11 -4.77
C LEU A 48 27.14 7.21 -5.30
N GLU A 49 27.43 6.33 -6.25
CA GLU A 49 26.46 5.33 -6.74
C GLU A 49 25.91 4.45 -5.61
N ASN A 50 26.76 4.04 -4.68
CA ASN A 50 26.33 3.28 -3.50
C ASN A 50 25.41 4.08 -2.57
N TYR A 51 25.58 5.40 -2.45
CA TYR A 51 24.65 6.25 -1.69
C TYR A 51 23.32 6.43 -2.42
N ILE A 52 23.36 6.65 -3.74
CA ILE A 52 22.15 6.78 -4.57
C ILE A 52 21.30 5.51 -4.43
N HIS A 53 21.91 4.34 -4.64
CA HIS A 53 21.20 3.07 -4.54
C HIS A 53 20.60 2.83 -3.14
N PHE A 54 21.33 3.20 -2.09
CA PHE A 54 20.80 3.14 -0.73
C PHE A 54 19.60 4.06 -0.53
N LEU A 55 19.69 5.31 -1.00
CA LEU A 55 18.61 6.30 -0.87
C LEU A 55 17.37 5.88 -1.65
N GLU A 56 17.51 5.27 -2.82
CA GLU A 56 16.40 4.72 -3.60
C GLU A 56 15.64 3.66 -2.79
N ILE A 57 16.33 2.64 -2.29
CA ILE A 57 15.73 1.57 -1.48
C ILE A 57 15.09 2.14 -0.21
N TYR A 58 15.78 3.07 0.45
CA TYR A 58 15.30 3.70 1.68
C TYR A 58 14.01 4.49 1.44
N CYS A 59 13.98 5.30 0.37
CA CYS A 59 12.80 6.08 0.01
C CYS A 59 11.63 5.18 -0.41
N GLU A 60 11.90 4.12 -1.19
CA GLU A 60 10.88 3.13 -1.58
C GLU A 60 10.25 2.47 -0.35
N ALA A 61 11.07 1.98 0.59
CA ALA A 61 10.58 1.35 1.81
C ALA A 61 9.77 2.31 2.69
N LEU A 62 10.23 3.57 2.84
CA LEU A 62 9.47 4.60 3.55
C LEU A 62 8.13 4.89 2.87
N PHE A 63 8.13 5.02 1.55
CA PHE A 63 6.93 5.29 0.78
C PHE A 63 5.91 4.15 0.91
N GLU A 64 6.35 2.90 0.86
CA GLU A 64 5.49 1.73 1.04
C GLU A 64 4.81 1.74 2.43
N ILE A 65 5.58 1.95 3.50
CA ILE A 65 5.07 1.98 4.87
C ILE A 65 4.07 3.13 5.05
N LEU A 66 4.43 4.34 4.59
CA LEU A 66 3.56 5.51 4.71
C LEU A 66 2.28 5.36 3.90
N SER A 67 2.37 4.78 2.70
CA SER A 67 1.21 4.51 1.84
C SER A 67 0.25 3.52 2.50
N GLU A 68 0.77 2.45 3.09
CA GLU A 68 -0.05 1.47 3.81
C GLU A 68 -0.76 2.06 5.03
N GLU A 69 -0.03 2.82 5.86
CA GLU A 69 -0.63 3.49 7.03
C GLU A 69 -1.68 4.54 6.62
N LEU A 70 -1.47 5.24 5.50
CA LEU A 70 -2.48 6.14 4.94
C LEU A 70 -3.75 5.38 4.55
N ILE A 71 -3.63 4.26 3.81
CA ILE A 71 -4.79 3.44 3.40
C ILE A 71 -5.55 2.92 4.62
N LYS A 72 -4.84 2.48 5.66
CA LYS A 72 -5.44 2.03 6.92
C LYS A 72 -6.19 3.14 7.66
N LYS A 73 -5.67 4.38 7.64
CA LYS A 73 -6.41 5.52 8.18
C LYS A 73 -7.66 5.81 7.37
N GLU A 74 -7.54 5.86 6.05
CA GLU A 74 -8.70 6.05 5.17
C GLU A 74 -9.76 4.96 5.34
N SER A 75 -9.35 3.71 5.53
CA SER A 75 -10.28 2.59 5.72
C SER A 75 -11.19 2.79 6.93
N SER A 76 -10.73 3.55 7.93
CA SER A 76 -11.48 3.86 9.15
C SER A 76 -12.35 5.12 9.00
N TYR A 77 -11.81 6.16 8.37
CA TYR A 77 -12.47 7.47 8.30
C TYR A 77 -13.33 7.65 7.04
N THR A 78 -12.79 7.32 5.86
CA THR A 78 -13.39 7.60 4.55
C THR A 78 -14.17 6.41 3.98
N PHE A 79 -13.84 5.20 4.40
CA PHE A 79 -14.48 3.98 3.92
C PHE A 79 -15.29 3.30 5.01
N GLN A 80 -16.30 2.54 4.61
CA GLN A 80 -17.10 1.67 5.46
C GLN A 80 -16.81 0.22 5.10
N LYS A 81 -16.83 -0.64 6.12
CA LYS A 81 -16.65 -2.07 5.95
C LYS A 81 -17.86 -2.68 5.25
N ILE A 82 -17.62 -3.59 4.31
CA ILE A 82 -18.66 -4.46 3.78
C ILE A 82 -19.00 -5.49 4.86
N GLU A 83 -20.20 -5.38 5.43
CA GLU A 83 -20.62 -6.25 6.54
C GLU A 83 -20.93 -7.68 6.11
N LYS A 84 -21.50 -7.85 4.91
CA LYS A 84 -21.94 -9.15 4.42
C LYS A 84 -21.38 -9.47 3.05
N VAL A 85 -20.24 -10.17 3.07
CA VAL A 85 -19.70 -10.84 1.88
C VAL A 85 -20.51 -12.11 1.63
N VAL A 86 -21.08 -12.22 0.44
CA VAL A 86 -21.86 -13.40 0.02
C VAL A 86 -20.91 -14.49 -0.47
N LYS A 87 -19.97 -14.15 -1.37
CA LYS A 87 -19.02 -15.09 -1.96
C LYS A 87 -17.90 -14.37 -2.71
N ILE A 88 -16.75 -15.03 -2.86
CA ILE A 88 -15.71 -14.64 -3.82
C ILE A 88 -15.66 -15.68 -4.95
N PHE A 89 -15.61 -15.22 -6.20
CA PHE A 89 -15.45 -16.09 -7.37
C PHE A 89 -14.12 -15.81 -8.07
N ALA A 90 -13.43 -16.89 -8.45
CA ALA A 90 -12.18 -16.85 -9.22
C ALA A 90 -11.12 -15.88 -8.65
N ASN A 91 -11.12 -15.66 -7.34
CA ASN A 91 -10.23 -14.72 -6.65
C ASN A 91 -10.25 -13.30 -7.21
N LYS A 92 -11.31 -12.87 -7.90
CA LYS A 92 -11.40 -11.53 -8.51
C LYS A 92 -12.78 -10.90 -8.40
N ILE A 93 -13.82 -11.71 -8.22
CA ILE A 93 -15.19 -11.23 -8.13
C ILE A 93 -15.62 -11.26 -6.67
N LEU A 94 -15.97 -10.12 -6.11
CA LEU A 94 -16.55 -10.00 -4.77
C LEU A 94 -18.05 -9.83 -4.90
N ALA A 95 -18.83 -10.79 -4.39
CA ALA A 95 -20.27 -10.66 -4.24
C ALA A 95 -20.61 -10.31 -2.80
N PHE A 96 -21.40 -9.26 -2.60
CA PHE A 96 -21.74 -8.75 -1.27
C PHE A 96 -23.10 -8.03 -1.26
N GLU A 97 -23.67 -7.89 -0.07
CA GLU A 97 -24.93 -7.18 0.15
C GLU A 97 -24.66 -5.70 0.44
N ILE A 98 -25.44 -4.82 -0.18
CA ILE A 98 -25.38 -3.37 0.02
C ILE A 98 -26.79 -2.77 0.00
N GLU A 99 -26.96 -1.60 0.64
CA GLU A 99 -28.23 -0.87 0.75
C GLU A 99 -27.94 0.63 0.74
N ASN A 100 -28.86 1.45 0.21
CA ASN A 100 -28.75 2.91 0.12
C ASN A 100 -27.37 3.40 -0.37
N TYR A 101 -26.94 2.89 -1.53
CA TYR A 101 -25.59 3.14 -2.03
C TYR A 101 -25.54 3.26 -3.55
N THR A 102 -24.69 4.16 -4.05
CA THR A 102 -24.34 4.25 -5.48
C THR A 102 -22.90 3.81 -5.74
N ILE A 103 -22.68 2.75 -6.50
CA ILE A 103 -21.34 2.22 -6.82
C ILE A 103 -21.01 2.44 -8.29
N ARG A 104 -19.76 2.81 -8.60
CA ARG A 104 -19.29 3.10 -9.95
C ARG A 104 -18.05 2.29 -10.32
N VAL A 105 -17.94 1.97 -11.60
CA VAL A 105 -16.67 1.46 -12.16
C VAL A 105 -15.62 2.56 -12.00
N GLY A 106 -14.44 2.17 -11.54
CA GLY A 106 -13.37 3.10 -11.15
C GLY A 106 -13.31 3.41 -9.66
N ASP A 107 -14.36 3.11 -8.90
CA ASP A 107 -14.34 3.29 -7.44
C ASP A 107 -13.28 2.39 -6.78
N ILE A 108 -12.86 2.78 -5.59
CA ILE A 108 -11.84 2.07 -4.82
C ILE A 108 -12.49 1.09 -3.84
N LEU A 109 -11.97 -0.13 -3.85
CA LEU A 109 -12.14 -1.14 -2.82
C LEU A 109 -10.85 -1.20 -2.00
N ILE A 110 -10.94 -1.00 -0.69
CA ILE A 110 -9.83 -1.30 0.22
C ILE A 110 -9.95 -2.75 0.68
N VAL A 111 -8.82 -3.44 0.71
CA VAL A 111 -8.69 -4.82 1.18
C VAL A 111 -7.74 -4.87 2.36
N GLU A 112 -8.19 -5.45 3.46
CA GLU A 112 -7.40 -5.76 4.64
C GLU A 112 -7.15 -7.27 4.71
N THR A 113 -5.89 -7.66 4.84
CA THR A 113 -5.48 -9.06 5.00
C THR A 113 -5.56 -9.49 6.47
N ILE A 114 -5.48 -10.80 6.72
CA ILE A 114 -5.38 -11.35 8.09
C ILE A 114 -4.14 -10.85 8.86
N GLU A 115 -3.11 -10.39 8.15
CA GLU A 115 -1.89 -9.81 8.73
C GLU A 115 -2.04 -8.30 9.00
N ASN A 116 -3.26 -7.77 8.93
CA ASN A 116 -3.56 -6.32 9.01
C ASN A 116 -2.85 -5.48 7.95
N LYS A 117 -2.57 -6.07 6.77
CA LYS A 117 -2.03 -5.32 5.64
C LYS A 117 -3.12 -4.73 4.78
N PHE A 118 -2.92 -3.51 4.29
CA PHE A 118 -3.94 -2.76 3.55
C PHE A 118 -3.53 -2.50 2.10
N SER A 119 -4.47 -2.65 1.16
CA SER A 119 -4.24 -2.35 -0.25
C SER A 119 -5.48 -1.76 -0.91
N ARG A 120 -5.27 -0.90 -1.91
CA ARG A 120 -6.33 -0.37 -2.77
C ARG A 120 -6.48 -1.23 -4.02
N LYS A 121 -7.72 -1.44 -4.44
CA LYS A 121 -8.08 -2.09 -5.70
C LYS A 121 -9.13 -1.27 -6.40
N THR A 122 -9.02 -1.16 -7.72
CA THR A 122 -10.01 -0.46 -8.53
C THR A 122 -11.09 -1.42 -8.99
N ILE A 123 -12.35 -1.01 -8.85
CA ILE A 123 -13.51 -1.74 -9.37
C ILE A 123 -13.51 -1.64 -10.89
N GLN A 124 -13.37 -2.79 -11.55
CA GLN A 124 -13.28 -2.89 -13.01
C GLN A 124 -14.65 -3.09 -13.66
N LYS A 125 -15.54 -3.83 -12.99
CA LYS A 125 -16.90 -4.12 -13.46
C LYS A 125 -17.85 -4.24 -12.29
N ILE A 126 -19.10 -3.88 -12.51
CA ILE A 126 -20.21 -4.09 -11.59
C ILE A 126 -21.26 -4.94 -12.31
N GLU A 127 -21.80 -5.94 -11.65
CA GLU A 127 -22.88 -6.77 -12.14
C GLU A 127 -23.98 -6.94 -11.09
N LEU A 128 -25.24 -6.87 -11.57
CA LEU A 128 -26.43 -7.21 -10.81
C LEU A 128 -27.31 -8.12 -11.68
N ASN A 129 -27.66 -9.30 -11.18
CA ASN A 129 -28.49 -10.28 -11.90
C ASN A 129 -27.98 -10.60 -13.32
N LYS A 130 -26.66 -10.81 -13.46
CA LYS A 130 -25.96 -11.07 -14.73
C LYS A 130 -26.04 -9.93 -15.76
N LYS A 131 -26.45 -8.72 -15.35
CA LYS A 131 -26.42 -7.52 -16.18
C LYS A 131 -25.26 -6.63 -15.73
N PRO A 132 -24.40 -6.17 -16.64
CA PRO A 132 -23.31 -5.26 -16.31
C PRO A 132 -23.81 -3.82 -16.14
N TYR A 133 -23.14 -3.07 -15.26
CA TYR A 133 -23.41 -1.65 -14.99
C TYR A 133 -22.08 -0.88 -14.92
N THR A 134 -22.09 0.37 -15.40
CA THR A 134 -21.00 1.34 -15.18
C THR A 134 -21.21 2.11 -13.88
N GLU A 135 -22.47 2.32 -13.50
CA GLU A 135 -22.92 2.93 -12.26
C GLU A 135 -24.21 2.21 -11.84
N LEU A 136 -24.34 1.90 -10.56
CA LEU A 136 -25.48 1.21 -9.99
C LEU A 136 -25.89 1.85 -8.68
N THR A 137 -27.10 2.42 -8.63
CA THR A 137 -27.73 2.90 -7.41
C THR A 137 -28.66 1.83 -6.85
N VAL A 138 -28.44 1.50 -5.58
CA VAL A 138 -29.19 0.51 -4.81
C VAL A 138 -29.89 1.23 -3.66
N VAL A 139 -31.22 1.08 -3.57
CA VAL A 139 -32.01 1.67 -2.48
C VAL A 139 -32.26 0.64 -1.39
N GLU A 140 -32.71 -0.56 -1.76
CA GLU A 140 -32.99 -1.66 -0.84
C GLU A 140 -31.83 -2.66 -0.78
N LYS A 141 -31.79 -3.49 0.28
CA LYS A 141 -30.77 -4.55 0.43
C LYS A 141 -30.67 -5.44 -0.81
N THR A 142 -29.56 -5.33 -1.51
CA THR A 142 -29.33 -6.00 -2.79
C THR A 142 -27.95 -6.65 -2.81
N ASN A 143 -27.88 -7.88 -3.32
CA ASN A 143 -26.61 -8.54 -3.59
C ASN A 143 -26.08 -8.12 -4.96
N ILE A 144 -24.89 -7.52 -4.97
CA ILE A 144 -24.19 -7.13 -6.19
C ILE A 144 -22.88 -7.91 -6.31
N ALA A 145 -22.31 -7.96 -7.51
CA ALA A 145 -20.98 -8.51 -7.75
C ALA A 145 -20.08 -7.44 -8.38
N ILE A 146 -18.85 -7.31 -7.88
CA ILE A 146 -17.82 -6.44 -8.45
C ILE A 146 -16.61 -7.25 -8.87
N LEU A 147 -16.00 -6.87 -9.99
CA LEU A 147 -14.71 -7.41 -10.43
C LEU A 147 -13.59 -6.46 -10.01
N VAL A 148 -12.53 -6.98 -9.41
CA VAL A 148 -11.34 -6.22 -9.03
C VAL A 148 -10.05 -6.87 -9.50
N GLU A 149 -9.03 -6.05 -9.73
CA GLU A 149 -7.65 -6.50 -9.98
C GLU A 149 -6.66 -5.63 -9.18
N PRO A 150 -5.57 -6.19 -8.63
CA PRO A 150 -5.21 -7.63 -8.56
C PRO A 150 -6.20 -8.46 -7.70
N GLY A 151 -6.04 -9.78 -7.65
CA GLY A 151 -7.00 -10.68 -6.98
C GLY A 151 -7.20 -10.47 -5.47
N ILE A 152 -8.27 -11.10 -4.94
CA ILE A 152 -8.77 -11.08 -3.57
C ILE A 152 -8.97 -12.51 -3.03
N LYS A 153 -9.03 -12.67 -1.71
CA LYS A 153 -9.17 -13.96 -1.00
C LYS A 153 -10.32 -13.91 0.02
N GLU A 154 -10.88 -15.08 0.33
CA GLU A 154 -12.06 -15.21 1.21
C GLU A 154 -11.82 -14.77 2.65
N ASN A 155 -10.58 -14.86 3.13
CA ASN A 155 -10.20 -14.51 4.51
C ASN A 155 -9.85 -13.02 4.70
N GLN A 156 -10.24 -12.15 3.78
CA GLN A 156 -9.95 -10.72 3.82
C GLN A 156 -11.18 -9.92 4.25
N LYS A 157 -10.95 -8.72 4.78
CA LYS A 157 -12.02 -7.72 4.98
C LYS A 157 -11.98 -6.72 3.84
N PHE A 158 -13.15 -6.19 3.50
CA PHE A 158 -13.33 -5.31 2.35
C PHE A 158 -14.02 -4.04 2.79
N TYR A 159 -13.62 -2.91 2.20
CA TYR A 159 -14.17 -1.60 2.51
C TYR A 159 -14.45 -0.81 1.23
N ILE A 160 -15.56 -0.11 1.21
CA ILE A 160 -16.02 0.77 0.12
C ILE A 160 -16.19 2.18 0.65
N VAL A 161 -16.14 3.19 -0.22
CA VAL A 161 -16.24 4.61 0.18
C VAL A 161 -17.54 4.84 0.95
N LYS A 162 -17.53 5.65 2.02
CA LYS A 162 -18.77 6.06 2.72
C LYS A 162 -19.59 7.01 1.86
N GLN A 163 -20.92 6.92 1.98
CA GLN A 163 -21.87 7.89 1.40
C GLN A 163 -22.55 8.70 2.49
#